data_AF-A0A9X1WIS2-F1
#
_entry.id   AF-A0A9X1WIS2-F1
#
_cell.length_a   1.000
_cell.length_b   1.000
_cell.length_c   1.000
_cell.angle_alpha   90.00
_cell.angle_beta   90.00
_cell.angle_gamma   90.00
#
_symmetry.space_group_name_H-M   'P 1'
#
loop_
_entity.id
_entity.type
_entity.pdbx_description
1 polymer ?
#
loop_
_entity_poly.entity_id
_entity_poly.type
_entity_poly.pdbx_seq_one_letter_code
_entity_poly.pdbx_strand_id
1 'polypeptide(L)'
;MISAIDAGNYETKFFAGRELKKFPSVLGFDYRDRNIRDHYGEYDFEWEYRGQRGFAGTLALYESECAESQKGETKAHPDARLRILIALHQFADGIEHNIVVGQPISKHNEIEKKAIKDMLLGRHDLTVNGKGKTIVVRRCEVAAEGVTAGLLVTSSGVVRVIDVGSGTVNLGTLINRRLNDLSSYTLPSGMETMRNMQADAFARQIALKAIGLKWGKDDAVYICGGGSTQLFEPLRAYFPLIGLLDTDSQFCNVRAFYMIARKIYEG
;
A
#
# COMPACT_ATOMS: atom_id res chain seq x y z
N MET A 1 -11.62 16.20 -5.50
CA MET A 1 -10.88 15.96 -4.25
C MET A 1 -9.54 15.30 -4.55
N ILE A 2 -8.48 15.58 -3.77
CA ILE A 2 -7.19 14.89 -3.88
C ILE A 2 -7.06 13.87 -2.75
N SER A 3 -6.72 12.63 -3.09
CA SER A 3 -6.46 11.59 -2.10
C SER A 3 -5.33 10.66 -2.55
N ALA A 4 -4.70 10.02 -1.58
CA ALA A 4 -3.72 8.97 -1.78
C ALA A 4 -4.23 7.66 -1.20
N ILE A 5 -4.03 6.57 -1.92
CA ILE A 5 -4.47 5.24 -1.51
C ILE A 5 -3.35 4.23 -1.73
N ASP A 6 -2.92 3.57 -0.67
CA ASP A 6 -2.04 2.40 -0.73
C ASP A 6 -2.93 1.14 -0.55
N ALA A 7 -3.21 0.45 -1.66
CA ALA A 7 -4.02 -0.77 -1.68
C ALA A 7 -3.18 -2.00 -1.32
N GLY A 8 -2.53 -1.97 -0.16
CA GLY A 8 -1.67 -3.02 0.37
C GLY A 8 -2.37 -4.37 0.45
N ASN A 9 -1.61 -5.47 0.51
CA ASN A 9 -2.21 -6.82 0.51
C ASN A 9 -2.85 -7.17 1.86
N TYR A 10 -2.33 -6.65 2.97
CA TYR A 10 -2.87 -6.88 4.31
C TYR A 10 -3.85 -5.77 4.74
N GLU A 11 -3.48 -4.51 4.52
CA GLU A 11 -4.32 -3.35 4.85
C GLU A 11 -4.26 -2.32 3.73
N THR A 12 -5.43 -1.77 3.40
CA THR A 12 -5.59 -0.64 2.50
C THR A 12 -5.57 0.63 3.31
N LYS A 13 -4.77 1.61 2.90
CA LYS A 13 -4.53 2.86 3.63
C LYS A 13 -4.93 4.05 2.78
N PHE A 14 -5.54 5.03 3.41
CA PHE A 14 -6.12 6.21 2.76
C PHE A 14 -5.65 7.48 3.45
N PHE A 15 -5.35 8.50 2.66
CA PHE A 15 -5.08 9.84 3.16
C PHE A 15 -5.60 10.92 2.20
N ALA A 16 -6.31 11.91 2.75
CA ALA A 16 -6.80 13.08 2.01
C ALA A 16 -6.44 14.41 2.70
N GLY A 17 -5.31 14.44 3.42
CA GLY A 17 -4.75 15.65 4.03
C GLY A 17 -5.21 15.98 5.45
N ARG A 18 -6.26 15.32 5.96
CA ARG A 18 -6.75 15.49 7.33
C ARG A 18 -6.51 14.27 8.19
N GLU A 19 -7.14 13.16 7.84
CA GLU A 19 -7.12 11.94 8.64
C GLU A 19 -6.53 10.77 7.85
N LEU A 20 -5.71 9.98 8.54
CA LEU A 20 -5.23 8.70 8.05
C LEU A 20 -6.25 7.62 8.43
N LYS A 21 -6.72 6.89 7.43
CA LYS A 21 -7.62 5.75 7.60
C LYS A 21 -6.98 4.50 7.06
N LYS A 22 -7.34 3.35 7.61
CA LYS A 22 -6.96 2.04 7.08
C LYS A 22 -8.01 0.99 7.37
N PHE A 23 -8.09 -0.04 6.56
CA PHE A 23 -8.95 -1.20 6.80
C PHE A 23 -8.30 -2.49 6.27
N PRO A 24 -8.70 -3.68 6.77
CA PRO A 24 -8.21 -4.95 6.25
C PRO A 24 -8.49 -5.10 4.75
N SER A 25 -7.49 -5.51 3.97
CA SER A 25 -7.58 -5.62 2.51
C SER A 25 -8.29 -6.89 2.01
N VAL A 26 -8.76 -7.73 2.92
CA VAL A 26 -9.43 -8.98 2.57
C VAL A 26 -10.75 -8.71 1.87
N LEU A 27 -11.04 -9.54 0.86
CA LEU A 27 -12.28 -9.52 0.09
C LEU A 27 -12.84 -10.93 0.01
N GLY A 28 -14.16 -11.06 0.14
CA GLY A 28 -14.92 -12.26 -0.15
C GLY A 28 -15.86 -12.02 -1.32
N PHE A 29 -15.86 -12.92 -2.31
CA PHE A 29 -16.75 -12.86 -3.49
C PHE A 29 -17.92 -13.86 -3.40
N ASP A 30 -18.00 -14.57 -2.27
CA ASP A 30 -18.96 -15.58 -1.89
C ASP A 30 -20.11 -14.98 -1.07
N TYR A 31 -20.72 -13.90 -1.59
CA TYR A 31 -21.85 -13.28 -0.89
C TYR A 31 -22.97 -14.30 -0.64
N ARG A 32 -23.46 -14.30 0.60
CA ARG A 32 -24.68 -14.99 1.01
C ARG A 32 -25.49 -14.11 1.92
N ASP A 33 -26.80 -14.31 1.93
CA ASP A 33 -27.63 -13.67 2.95
C ASP A 33 -27.30 -14.25 4.32
N ARG A 34 -27.12 -13.35 5.29
CA ARG A 34 -26.80 -13.72 6.67
C ARG A 34 -28.07 -13.67 7.52
N ASN A 35 -28.38 -14.78 8.18
CA ASN A 35 -29.49 -14.89 9.12
C ASN A 35 -29.20 -14.16 10.44
N ILE A 36 -27.91 -14.07 10.82
CA ILE A 36 -27.42 -13.35 11.99
C ILE A 36 -26.52 -12.22 11.47
N ARG A 37 -26.74 -10.99 11.95
CA ARG A 37 -26.03 -9.80 11.49
C ARG A 37 -25.32 -9.12 12.66
N ASP A 38 -24.30 -9.79 13.17
CA ASP A 38 -23.43 -9.22 14.19
C ASP A 38 -22.43 -8.23 13.58
N HIS A 39 -21.90 -7.36 14.45
CA HIS A 39 -20.86 -6.38 14.13
C HIS A 39 -19.52 -6.86 14.70
N TYR A 40 -18.62 -7.28 13.81
CA TYR A 40 -17.30 -7.84 14.12
C TYR A 40 -16.20 -6.78 14.21
N GLY A 41 -16.37 -5.63 13.54
CA GLY A 41 -15.40 -4.55 13.60
C GLY A 41 -15.83 -3.28 12.87
N GLU A 42 -15.02 -2.23 13.02
CA GLU A 42 -15.27 -0.91 12.42
C GLU A 42 -15.43 -0.96 10.88
N TYR A 43 -14.83 -1.96 10.24
CA TYR A 43 -14.72 -2.06 8.78
C TYR A 43 -15.53 -3.23 8.23
N ASP A 44 -16.73 -3.45 8.76
CA ASP A 44 -17.65 -4.47 8.28
C ASP A 44 -18.36 -4.01 7.01
N PHE A 45 -17.93 -4.51 5.86
CA PHE A 45 -18.41 -4.03 4.56
C PHE A 45 -19.08 -5.13 3.74
N GLU A 46 -20.36 -4.94 3.41
CA GLU A 46 -21.05 -5.61 2.32
C GLU A 46 -20.99 -4.71 1.09
N TRP A 47 -20.38 -5.18 0.00
CA TRP A 47 -20.20 -4.37 -1.21
C TRP A 47 -21.02 -4.93 -2.38
N GLU A 48 -21.43 -4.03 -3.27
CA GLU A 48 -21.99 -4.36 -4.58
C GLU A 48 -21.37 -3.49 -5.66
N TYR A 49 -20.77 -4.12 -6.67
CA TYR A 49 -20.07 -3.44 -7.75
C TYR A 49 -20.14 -4.25 -9.05
N ARG A 50 -20.57 -3.62 -10.14
CA ARG A 50 -20.71 -4.26 -11.48
C ARG A 50 -21.50 -5.57 -11.45
N GLY A 51 -22.60 -5.61 -10.69
CA GLY A 51 -23.47 -6.77 -10.56
C GLY A 51 -22.89 -7.92 -9.70
N GLN A 52 -21.71 -7.73 -9.11
CA GLN A 52 -21.14 -8.65 -8.13
C GLN A 52 -21.38 -8.12 -6.72
N ARG A 53 -21.52 -9.03 -5.76
CA ARG A 53 -21.68 -8.73 -4.34
C ARG A 53 -20.67 -9.53 -3.52
N GLY A 54 -20.32 -9.01 -2.36
CA GLY A 54 -19.38 -9.69 -1.48
C GLY A 54 -19.19 -9.01 -0.13
N PHE A 55 -18.20 -9.51 0.60
CA PHE A 55 -17.76 -8.98 1.88
C PHE A 55 -16.38 -8.34 1.74
N ALA A 56 -16.06 -7.36 2.58
CA ALA A 56 -14.73 -6.75 2.67
C ALA A 56 -14.42 -6.33 4.10
N GLY A 57 -13.15 -6.06 4.37
CA GLY A 57 -12.70 -5.56 5.67
C GLY A 57 -12.85 -6.61 6.78
N THR A 58 -13.23 -6.17 7.98
CA THR A 58 -13.39 -7.09 9.12
C THR A 58 -14.48 -8.13 8.85
N LEU A 59 -15.54 -7.76 8.13
CA LEU A 59 -16.64 -8.68 7.82
C LEU A 59 -16.19 -9.88 6.98
N ALA A 60 -15.33 -9.66 5.98
CA ALA A 60 -14.81 -10.76 5.17
C ALA A 60 -13.97 -11.74 5.99
N LEU A 61 -13.24 -11.29 7.03
CA LEU A 61 -12.45 -12.19 7.88
C LEU A 61 -13.29 -13.22 8.63
N TYR A 62 -14.56 -12.91 8.92
CA TYR A 62 -15.45 -13.74 9.74
C TYR A 62 -16.53 -14.47 8.94
N GLU A 63 -17.03 -13.86 7.86
CA GLU A 63 -18.24 -14.36 7.18
C GLU A 63 -17.98 -14.97 5.80
N SER A 64 -16.81 -14.70 5.21
CA SER A 64 -16.41 -15.26 3.91
C SER A 64 -15.61 -16.54 4.11
N GLU A 65 -16.01 -17.61 3.41
CA GLU A 65 -15.27 -18.86 3.33
C GLU A 65 -14.07 -18.75 2.38
N CYS A 66 -14.16 -17.84 1.41
CA CYS A 66 -13.13 -17.56 0.41
C CYS A 66 -12.43 -16.21 0.68
N ALA A 67 -12.24 -15.86 1.95
CA ALA A 67 -11.66 -14.59 2.37
C ALA A 67 -10.16 -14.54 2.03
N GLU A 68 -9.82 -13.97 0.88
CA GLU A 68 -8.44 -13.87 0.44
C GLU A 68 -8.05 -12.43 0.10
N SER A 69 -6.74 -12.20 0.11
CA SER A 69 -6.15 -11.05 -0.53
C SER A 69 -5.25 -11.56 -1.65
N GLN A 70 -5.52 -11.19 -2.91
CA GLN A 70 -4.55 -11.48 -3.97
C GLN A 70 -3.19 -10.83 -3.60
N LYS A 71 -2.22 -11.68 -3.25
CA LYS A 71 -0.83 -11.31 -2.96
C LYS A 71 -0.05 -11.42 -4.27
N GLY A 72 0.69 -10.38 -4.61
CA GLY A 72 1.50 -10.37 -5.82
C GLY A 72 2.25 -9.07 -6.01
N GLU A 73 3.00 -9.00 -7.10
CA GLU A 73 3.82 -7.83 -7.46
C GLU A 73 3.06 -6.78 -8.29
N THR A 74 1.88 -7.11 -8.82
CA THR A 74 1.03 -6.18 -9.58
C THR A 74 -0.17 -5.75 -8.75
N LYS A 75 -0.55 -4.46 -8.86
CA LYS A 75 -1.83 -3.89 -8.39
C LYS A 75 -2.82 -3.67 -9.53
N ALA A 76 -2.50 -4.08 -10.75
CA ALA A 76 -3.37 -4.00 -11.91
C ALA A 76 -4.38 -5.17 -11.94
N HIS A 77 -5.16 -5.34 -10.85
CA HIS A 77 -6.11 -6.44 -10.72
C HIS A 77 -7.40 -6.03 -9.99
N PRO A 78 -8.50 -6.81 -10.14
CA PRO A 78 -9.82 -6.45 -9.62
C PRO A 78 -9.88 -6.16 -8.12
N ASP A 79 -9.16 -6.93 -7.28
CA ASP A 79 -9.15 -6.72 -5.83
C ASP A 79 -8.57 -5.36 -5.45
N ALA A 80 -7.44 -4.97 -6.05
CA ALA A 80 -6.82 -3.68 -5.79
C ALA A 80 -7.76 -2.53 -6.16
N ARG A 81 -8.44 -2.64 -7.32
CA ARG A 81 -9.51 -1.70 -7.69
C ARG A 81 -10.60 -1.63 -6.62
N LEU A 82 -11.13 -2.78 -6.20
CA LEU A 82 -12.24 -2.79 -5.26
C LEU A 82 -11.84 -2.19 -3.90
N ARG A 83 -10.64 -2.50 -3.40
CA ARG A 83 -10.06 -1.87 -2.20
C ARG A 83 -9.99 -0.35 -2.32
N ILE A 84 -9.50 0.16 -3.46
CA ILE A 84 -9.41 1.60 -3.71
C ILE A 84 -10.80 2.23 -3.76
N LEU A 85 -11.75 1.61 -4.45
CA LEU A 85 -13.12 2.12 -4.56
C LEU A 85 -13.84 2.10 -3.19
N ILE A 86 -13.64 1.07 -2.38
CA ILE A 86 -14.18 1.02 -1.00
C ILE A 86 -13.56 2.14 -0.15
N ALA A 87 -12.24 2.38 -0.24
CA ALA A 87 -11.60 3.48 0.47
C ALA A 87 -12.18 4.85 0.08
N LEU A 88 -12.36 5.09 -1.23
CA LEU A 88 -12.98 6.31 -1.75
C LEU A 88 -14.45 6.41 -1.34
N HIS A 89 -15.17 5.29 -1.27
CA HIS A 89 -16.56 5.27 -0.83
C HIS A 89 -16.68 5.71 0.64
N GLN A 90 -15.92 5.04 1.50
CA GLN A 90 -16.05 5.16 2.95
C GLN A 90 -15.40 6.42 3.52
N PHE A 91 -14.29 6.90 2.93
CA PHE A 91 -13.45 7.93 3.57
C PHE A 91 -13.31 9.23 2.78
N ALA A 92 -13.60 9.24 1.49
CA ALA A 92 -13.53 10.47 0.69
C ALA A 92 -14.89 11.17 0.62
N ASP A 93 -14.93 12.49 0.65
CA ASP A 93 -16.18 13.22 0.38
C ASP A 93 -16.37 13.46 -1.12
N GLY A 94 -17.63 13.71 -1.50
CA GLY A 94 -17.99 14.04 -2.87
C GLY A 94 -17.89 12.87 -3.85
N ILE A 95 -18.01 13.22 -5.14
CA ILE A 95 -18.05 12.25 -6.24
C ILE A 95 -16.81 12.30 -7.13
N GLU A 96 -16.05 13.39 -7.16
CA GLU A 96 -14.92 13.55 -8.08
C GLU A 96 -13.57 13.45 -7.36
N HIS A 97 -12.69 12.59 -7.87
CA HIS A 97 -11.43 12.25 -7.24
C HIS A 97 -10.25 12.34 -8.21
N ASN A 98 -9.16 12.94 -7.74
CA ASN A 98 -7.83 12.87 -8.33
C ASN A 98 -6.96 12.08 -7.35
N ILE A 99 -6.48 10.92 -7.78
CA ILE A 99 -5.87 9.94 -6.87
C ILE A 99 -4.42 9.65 -7.22
N VAL A 100 -3.62 9.38 -6.19
CA VAL A 100 -2.31 8.72 -6.35
C VAL A 100 -2.36 7.37 -5.66
N VAL A 101 -1.98 6.32 -6.39
CA VAL A 101 -1.95 4.95 -5.88
C VAL A 101 -0.56 4.33 -5.97
N GLY A 102 -0.34 3.24 -5.23
CA GLY A 102 0.93 2.53 -5.19
C GLY A 102 1.05 1.42 -6.23
N GLN A 103 2.29 1.13 -6.61
CA GLN A 103 2.70 -0.07 -7.33
C GLN A 103 4.11 -0.49 -6.86
N PRO A 104 4.37 -1.77 -6.55
CA PRO A 104 5.71 -2.26 -6.20
C PRO A 104 6.78 -1.90 -7.23
N ILE A 105 8.01 -1.66 -6.76
CA ILE A 105 9.14 -1.18 -7.60
C ILE A 105 9.41 -2.14 -8.78
N SER A 106 9.44 -3.45 -8.54
CA SER A 106 9.71 -4.47 -9.58
C SER A 106 8.75 -4.44 -10.77
N LYS A 107 7.56 -3.86 -10.59
CA LYS A 107 6.51 -3.76 -11.59
C LYS A 107 6.12 -2.30 -11.86
N HIS A 108 6.96 -1.34 -11.49
CA HIS A 108 6.70 0.09 -11.72
C HIS A 108 7.10 0.53 -13.16
N ASN A 109 6.55 -0.15 -14.16
CA ASN A 109 6.77 0.14 -15.58
C ASN A 109 5.52 0.75 -16.24
N GLU A 110 5.68 1.30 -17.44
CA GLU A 110 4.59 2.02 -18.13
C GLU A 110 3.39 1.13 -18.47
N ILE A 111 3.58 -0.17 -18.70
CA ILE A 111 2.49 -1.11 -18.99
C ILE A 111 1.60 -1.28 -17.75
N GLU A 112 2.21 -1.57 -16.60
CA GLU A 112 1.50 -1.75 -15.33
C GLU A 112 0.83 -0.45 -14.88
N LYS A 113 1.53 0.70 -15.00
CA LYS A 113 0.95 2.02 -14.71
C LYS A 113 -0.27 2.28 -15.57
N LYS A 114 -0.19 2.01 -16.87
CA LYS A 114 -1.32 2.18 -17.80
C LYS A 114 -2.47 1.28 -17.40
N ALA A 115 -2.21 0.00 -17.11
CA ALA A 115 -3.25 -0.95 -16.70
C ALA A 115 -3.98 -0.49 -15.42
N ILE A 116 -3.25 0.01 -14.41
CA ILE A 116 -3.84 0.57 -13.19
C ILE A 116 -4.69 1.80 -13.50
N LYS A 117 -4.19 2.73 -14.33
CA LYS A 117 -4.92 3.95 -14.71
C LYS A 117 -6.20 3.61 -15.48
N ASP A 118 -6.12 2.74 -16.49
CA ASP A 118 -7.28 2.32 -17.29
C ASP A 118 -8.34 1.63 -16.41
N MET A 119 -7.90 0.87 -15.40
CA MET A 119 -8.79 0.18 -14.46
C MET A 119 -9.55 1.13 -13.52
N LEU A 120 -8.92 2.25 -13.16
CA LEU A 120 -9.40 3.18 -12.12
C LEU A 120 -10.02 4.46 -12.67
N LEU A 121 -9.69 4.90 -13.88
CA LEU A 121 -10.22 6.14 -14.45
C LEU A 121 -11.68 5.98 -14.87
N GLY A 122 -12.44 7.05 -14.69
CA GLY A 122 -13.84 7.14 -15.11
C GLY A 122 -14.83 6.95 -13.98
N ARG A 123 -16.05 6.53 -14.34
CA ARG A 123 -17.20 6.42 -13.43
C ARG A 123 -17.32 5.01 -12.86
N HIS A 124 -17.55 4.95 -11.56
CA HIS A 124 -17.76 3.73 -10.78
C HIS A 124 -18.97 3.94 -9.87
N ASP A 125 -20.01 3.13 -10.03
CA ASP A 125 -21.14 3.12 -9.13
C ASP A 125 -20.96 1.93 -8.16
N LEU A 126 -20.75 2.24 -6.89
CA LEU A 126 -20.45 1.27 -5.82
C LEU A 126 -21.43 1.45 -4.67
N THR A 127 -22.01 0.35 -4.20
CA THR A 127 -22.80 0.33 -2.97
C THR A 127 -21.98 -0.35 -1.87
N VAL A 128 -21.92 0.26 -0.69
CA VAL A 128 -21.34 -0.36 0.50
C VAL A 128 -22.34 -0.22 1.65
N ASN A 129 -22.67 -1.32 2.33
CA ASN A 129 -23.64 -1.39 3.42
C ASN A 129 -24.98 -0.74 3.05
N GLY A 130 -25.48 -1.05 1.85
CA GLY A 130 -26.74 -0.51 1.30
C GLY A 130 -26.68 0.96 0.87
N LYS A 131 -25.55 1.66 1.06
CA LYS A 131 -25.38 3.07 0.66
C LYS A 131 -24.69 3.16 -0.70
N GLY A 132 -25.44 3.57 -1.72
CA GLY A 132 -24.88 3.81 -3.05
C GLY A 132 -24.05 5.10 -3.11
N LYS A 133 -22.93 5.05 -3.84
CA LYS A 133 -22.10 6.22 -4.16
C LYS A 133 -21.56 6.12 -5.57
N THR A 134 -21.68 7.21 -6.32
CA THR A 134 -20.95 7.40 -7.58
C THR A 134 -19.57 7.96 -7.28
N ILE A 135 -18.54 7.28 -7.77
CA ILE A 135 -17.13 7.68 -7.70
C ILE A 135 -16.67 7.95 -9.13
N VAL A 136 -16.16 9.14 -9.39
CA VAL A 136 -15.62 9.58 -10.67
C VAL A 136 -14.14 9.91 -10.48
N VAL A 137 -13.27 9.02 -10.93
CA VAL A 137 -11.83 9.26 -10.90
C VAL A 137 -11.44 10.03 -12.16
N ARG A 138 -11.12 11.31 -11.97
CA ARG A 138 -10.77 12.26 -13.04
C ARG A 138 -9.30 12.15 -13.44
N ARG A 139 -8.41 11.94 -12.45
CA ARG A 139 -6.97 11.76 -12.64
C ARG A 139 -6.47 10.65 -11.73
N CYS A 140 -5.54 9.85 -12.23
CA CYS A 140 -4.92 8.77 -11.50
C CYS A 140 -3.43 8.74 -11.84
N GLU A 141 -2.57 8.94 -10.85
CA GLU A 141 -1.13 8.73 -10.97
C GLU A 141 -0.69 7.54 -10.11
N VAL A 142 0.41 6.92 -10.51
CA VAL A 142 0.95 5.71 -9.86
C VAL A 142 2.35 6.02 -9.36
N ALA A 143 2.56 5.81 -8.06
CA ALA A 143 3.83 6.02 -7.37
C ALA A 143 4.51 4.67 -7.07
N ALA A 144 5.84 4.67 -7.04
CA ALA A 144 6.62 3.47 -6.69
C ALA A 144 6.59 3.26 -5.17
N GLU A 145 5.97 2.17 -4.73
CA GLU A 145 5.86 1.80 -3.31
C GLU A 145 7.25 1.65 -2.65
N GLY A 146 7.34 2.03 -1.39
CA GLY A 146 8.55 1.99 -0.57
C GLY A 146 9.55 3.10 -0.91
N VAL A 147 10.05 3.16 -2.15
CA VAL A 147 11.08 4.14 -2.53
C VAL A 147 10.57 5.58 -2.46
N THR A 148 9.31 5.84 -2.84
CA THR A 148 8.75 7.19 -2.76
C THR A 148 8.54 7.66 -1.32
N ALA A 149 8.41 6.75 -0.35
CA ALA A 149 8.35 7.09 1.07
C ALA A 149 9.61 7.87 1.52
N GLY A 150 10.76 7.60 0.92
CA GLY A 150 12.01 8.33 1.20
C GLY A 150 11.96 9.81 0.83
N LEU A 151 10.97 10.27 0.05
CA LEU A 151 10.78 11.69 -0.23
C LEU A 151 10.30 12.49 0.99
N LEU A 152 9.79 11.80 2.03
CA LEU A 152 9.47 12.39 3.33
C LEU A 152 10.72 12.81 4.10
N VAL A 153 11.88 12.23 3.78
CA VAL A 153 13.17 12.66 4.33
C VAL A 153 13.53 14.01 3.70
N THR A 154 13.87 14.98 4.54
CA THR A 154 14.17 16.36 4.13
C THR A 154 15.60 16.54 3.61
N SER A 155 16.51 15.61 3.89
CA SER A 155 17.90 15.68 3.46
C SER A 155 18.08 15.46 1.95
N SER A 156 19.13 16.07 1.41
CA SER A 156 19.69 15.77 0.09
C SER A 156 20.76 14.68 0.19
N GLY A 157 21.20 14.12 -0.94
CA GLY A 157 22.16 13.01 -0.99
C GLY A 157 21.50 11.66 -1.26
N VAL A 158 22.10 10.60 -0.73
CA VAL A 158 21.61 9.22 -0.90
C VAL A 158 20.72 8.85 0.28
N VAL A 159 19.47 8.48 -0.01
CA VAL A 159 18.50 7.98 0.98
C VAL A 159 18.10 6.57 0.56
N ARG A 160 18.19 5.64 1.50
CA ARG A 160 17.79 4.25 1.31
C ARG A 160 16.55 3.96 2.14
N VAL A 161 15.60 3.21 1.59
CA VAL A 161 14.34 2.87 2.26
C VAL A 161 14.10 1.37 2.21
N ILE A 162 13.84 0.76 3.35
CA ILE A 162 13.39 -0.62 3.50
C ILE A 162 11.90 -0.55 3.88
N ASP A 163 11.01 -0.82 2.94
CA ASP A 163 9.57 -0.86 3.18
C ASP A 163 9.10 -2.30 3.34
N VAL A 164 8.72 -2.66 4.57
CA VAL A 164 8.39 -4.02 4.96
C VAL A 164 6.88 -4.22 4.92
N GLY A 165 6.41 -4.77 3.80
CA GLY A 165 5.02 -5.13 3.56
C GLY A 165 4.69 -6.57 3.97
N SER A 166 3.41 -6.93 3.83
CA SER A 166 2.92 -8.28 4.12
C SER A 166 3.32 -9.30 3.04
N GLY A 167 3.29 -8.90 1.77
CA GLY A 167 3.63 -9.77 0.64
C GLY A 167 5.06 -9.60 0.12
N THR A 168 5.66 -8.43 0.34
CA THR A 168 6.94 -8.03 -0.27
C THR A 168 7.72 -7.10 0.66
N VAL A 169 9.03 -7.00 0.43
CA VAL A 169 9.88 -5.95 0.99
C VAL A 169 10.46 -5.12 -0.16
N ASN A 170 10.20 -3.82 -0.19
CA ASN A 170 10.81 -2.92 -1.18
C ASN A 170 12.09 -2.32 -0.61
N LEU A 171 13.18 -2.45 -1.36
CA LEU A 171 14.46 -1.77 -1.15
C LEU A 171 14.54 -0.61 -2.12
N GLY A 172 14.32 0.60 -1.65
CA GLY A 172 14.28 1.80 -2.47
C GLY A 172 15.51 2.67 -2.29
N THR A 173 16.04 3.22 -3.37
CA THR A 173 17.09 4.24 -3.34
C THR A 173 16.61 5.54 -3.97
N LEU A 174 16.85 6.64 -3.27
CA LEU A 174 16.78 7.99 -3.80
C LEU A 174 18.19 8.61 -3.82
N ILE A 175 18.58 9.21 -4.95
CA ILE A 175 19.80 10.02 -5.07
C ILE A 175 19.35 11.44 -5.40
N ASN A 176 19.62 12.38 -4.50
CA ASN A 176 19.18 13.77 -4.62
C ASN A 176 17.69 13.87 -4.96
N ARG A 177 16.88 13.09 -4.22
CA ARG A 177 15.41 13.01 -4.34
C ARG A 177 14.91 12.42 -5.68
N ARG A 178 15.79 11.81 -6.48
CA ARG A 178 15.42 11.08 -7.71
C ARG A 178 15.51 9.57 -7.48
N LEU A 179 14.55 8.83 -8.00
CA LEU A 179 14.51 7.37 -7.93
C LEU A 179 15.75 6.79 -8.62
N ASN A 180 16.45 5.87 -7.96
CA ASN A 180 17.56 5.12 -8.53
C ASN A 180 17.19 3.64 -8.62
N ASP A 181 16.86 3.20 -9.83
CA ASP A 181 16.46 1.82 -10.10
C ASP A 181 17.61 0.82 -9.88
N LEU A 182 18.84 1.18 -10.29
CA LEU A 182 20.02 0.31 -10.21
C LEU A 182 20.31 -0.20 -8.78
N SER A 183 20.04 0.62 -7.77
CA SER A 183 20.21 0.26 -6.35
C SER A 183 18.88 0.01 -5.64
N SER A 184 17.82 -0.29 -6.37
CA SER A 184 16.50 -0.62 -5.84
C SER A 184 16.10 -2.06 -6.21
N TYR A 185 15.20 -2.65 -5.42
CA TYR A 185 14.72 -4.01 -5.64
C TYR A 185 13.42 -4.27 -4.87
N THR A 186 12.63 -5.25 -5.31
CA THR A 186 11.50 -5.79 -4.52
C THR A 186 11.78 -7.25 -4.21
N LEU A 187 11.89 -7.59 -2.93
CA LEU A 187 11.93 -8.97 -2.47
C LEU A 187 10.52 -9.55 -2.49
N PRO A 188 10.26 -10.69 -3.18
CA PRO A 188 8.92 -11.31 -3.27
C PRO A 188 8.57 -12.11 -2.00
N SER A 189 9.03 -11.64 -0.84
CA SER A 189 8.67 -12.15 0.48
C SER A 189 8.45 -10.98 1.43
N GLY A 190 7.40 -11.08 2.23
CA GLY A 190 7.04 -10.15 3.30
C GLY A 190 6.58 -10.90 4.55
N MET A 191 6.03 -10.16 5.51
CA MET A 191 5.66 -10.69 6.84
C MET A 191 4.71 -11.89 6.78
N GLU A 192 3.76 -11.88 5.84
CA GLU A 192 2.69 -12.88 5.68
C GLU A 192 3.03 -13.97 4.65
N THR A 193 4.27 -14.03 4.19
CA THR A 193 4.75 -15.07 3.27
C THR A 193 5.58 -16.14 3.98
N MET A 194 5.94 -15.91 5.24
CA MET A 194 6.75 -16.81 6.04
C MET A 194 5.88 -17.50 7.11
N ARG A 195 5.87 -18.83 7.14
CA ARG A 195 5.09 -19.60 8.13
C ARG A 195 5.59 -19.39 9.57
N ASN A 196 6.91 -19.34 9.75
CA ASN A 196 7.58 -19.14 11.03
C ASN A 196 8.63 -18.04 10.88
N MET A 197 8.19 -16.79 10.94
CA MET A 197 9.07 -15.63 10.76
C MET A 197 10.07 -15.54 11.93
N GLN A 198 11.35 -15.69 11.61
CA GLN A 198 12.48 -15.45 12.52
C GLN A 198 13.10 -14.11 12.13
N ALA A 199 12.91 -13.08 12.96
CA ALA A 199 13.24 -11.71 12.62
C ALA A 199 14.70 -11.52 12.19
N ASP A 200 15.64 -12.14 12.90
CA ASP A 200 17.08 -12.08 12.56
C ASP A 200 17.40 -12.73 11.22
N ALA A 201 16.81 -13.90 10.94
CA ALA A 201 17.02 -14.59 9.67
C ALA A 201 16.44 -13.78 8.50
N PHE A 202 15.28 -13.16 8.70
CA PHE A 202 14.66 -12.35 7.67
C PHE A 202 15.41 -11.03 7.45
N ALA A 203 15.80 -10.35 8.53
CA ALA A 203 16.65 -9.16 8.46
C ALA A 203 17.97 -9.44 7.74
N ARG A 204 18.61 -10.59 8.01
CA ARG A 204 19.80 -11.04 7.28
C ARG A 204 19.53 -11.18 5.78
N GLN A 205 18.41 -11.78 5.38
CA GLN A 205 18.05 -11.90 3.96
C GLN A 205 17.89 -10.53 3.29
N ILE A 206 17.17 -9.62 3.93
CA ILE A 206 16.96 -8.24 3.48
C ILE A 206 18.32 -7.52 3.34
N ALA A 207 19.15 -7.60 4.38
CA ALA A 207 20.45 -6.94 4.41
C ALA A 207 21.41 -7.48 3.33
N LEU A 208 21.49 -8.80 3.13
CA LEU A 208 22.32 -9.38 2.07
C LEU A 208 21.87 -8.92 0.69
N LYS A 209 20.56 -8.78 0.48
CA LYS A 209 20.05 -8.25 -0.79
C LYS A 209 20.43 -6.78 -0.97
N ALA A 210 20.26 -5.95 0.05
CA ALA A 210 20.66 -4.54 0.04
C ALA A 210 22.18 -4.34 -0.17
N ILE A 211 23.03 -5.14 0.47
CA ILE A 211 24.49 -5.12 0.26
C ILE A 211 24.83 -5.51 -1.19
N GLY A 212 24.11 -6.48 -1.77
CA GLY A 212 24.21 -6.82 -3.18
C GLY A 212 23.91 -5.65 -4.12
N LEU A 213 23.02 -4.73 -3.70
CA LEU A 213 22.70 -3.45 -4.36
C LEU A 213 23.68 -2.32 -4.03
N LYS A 214 24.83 -2.64 -3.41
CA LYS A 214 25.88 -1.69 -3.02
C LYS A 214 25.46 -0.68 -1.94
N TRP A 215 24.53 -1.05 -1.06
CA TRP A 215 24.24 -0.26 0.13
C TRP A 215 25.40 -0.39 1.13
N GLY A 216 25.85 0.75 1.67
CA GLY A 216 26.91 0.82 2.67
C GLY A 216 26.37 0.73 4.10
N LYS A 217 27.23 0.31 5.04
CA LYS A 217 26.92 0.35 6.48
C LYS A 217 26.68 1.78 6.99
N ASP A 218 27.31 2.76 6.35
CA ASP A 218 27.27 4.18 6.70
C ASP A 218 26.22 4.95 5.87
N ASP A 219 25.42 4.26 5.04
CA ASP A 219 24.33 4.89 4.29
C ASP A 219 23.21 5.33 5.25
N ALA A 220 22.52 6.42 4.91
CA ALA A 220 21.29 6.82 5.58
C ALA A 220 20.15 5.86 5.17
N VAL A 221 19.90 4.86 5.99
CA VAL A 221 18.84 3.86 5.79
C VAL A 221 17.64 4.18 6.66
N TYR A 222 16.45 4.10 6.07
CA TYR A 222 15.19 4.26 6.79
C TYR A 222 14.34 3.01 6.60
N ILE A 223 13.60 2.60 7.64
CA ILE A 223 12.65 1.51 7.56
C ILE A 223 11.22 2.01 7.75
N CYS A 224 10.29 1.45 6.98
CA CYS A 224 8.86 1.71 7.08
C CYS A 224 8.02 0.46 6.79
N GLY A 225 6.70 0.61 6.78
CA GLY A 225 5.77 -0.49 6.53
C GLY A 225 5.36 -1.22 7.82
N GLY A 226 4.36 -2.11 7.69
CA GLY A 226 3.74 -2.80 8.82
C GLY A 226 4.69 -3.75 9.58
N GLY A 227 5.74 -4.26 8.94
CA GLY A 227 6.74 -5.11 9.57
C GLY A 227 7.95 -4.37 10.14
N SER A 228 8.00 -3.03 10.05
CA SER A 228 9.18 -2.24 10.40
C SER A 228 9.62 -2.42 11.85
N THR A 229 8.71 -2.36 12.82
CA THR A 229 9.04 -2.48 14.25
C THR A 229 9.72 -3.80 14.60
N GLN A 230 9.32 -4.90 13.95
CA GLN A 230 9.85 -6.24 14.21
C GLN A 230 11.25 -6.44 13.61
N LEU A 231 11.55 -5.74 12.52
CA LEU A 231 12.83 -5.88 11.80
C LEU A 231 13.83 -4.75 12.09
N PHE A 232 13.40 -3.68 12.77
CA PHE A 232 14.25 -2.52 13.05
C PHE A 232 15.53 -2.91 13.78
N GLU A 233 15.44 -3.51 14.97
CA GLU A 233 16.61 -3.88 15.77
C GLU A 233 17.50 -4.93 15.06
N PRO A 234 16.97 -6.03 14.51
CA PRO A 234 17.76 -6.98 13.73
C PRO A 234 18.52 -6.37 12.54
N LEU A 235 17.96 -5.35 11.89
CA LEU A 235 18.61 -4.67 10.76
C LEU A 235 19.73 -3.72 11.20
N ARG A 236 19.77 -3.24 12.45
CA ARG A 236 20.85 -2.38 12.96
C ARG A 236 22.21 -3.06 12.94
N ALA A 237 22.24 -4.40 13.01
CA ALA A 237 23.48 -5.17 12.89
C ALA A 237 24.17 -5.00 11.51
N TYR A 238 23.42 -4.63 10.48
CA TYR A 238 23.91 -4.44 9.11
C TYR A 238 23.99 -2.98 8.70
N PHE A 239 23.06 -2.15 9.21
CA PHE A 239 22.97 -0.73 8.95
C PHE A 239 22.89 0.04 10.28
N PRO A 240 24.02 0.35 10.93
CA PRO A 240 24.03 0.97 12.26
C PRO A 240 23.29 2.31 12.35
N LEU A 241 23.21 3.04 11.22
CA LEU A 241 22.51 4.32 11.09
C LEU A 241 21.04 4.19 10.67
N ILE A 242 20.48 2.98 10.66
CA ILE A 242 19.08 2.79 10.28
C ILE A 242 18.15 3.52 11.27
N GLY A 243 17.20 4.27 10.70
CA GLY A 243 16.15 4.97 11.45
C GLY A 243 14.75 4.48 11.05
N LEU A 244 13.77 4.65 11.94
CA LEU A 244 12.37 4.60 11.51
C LEU A 244 12.08 5.85 10.66
N LEU A 245 11.42 5.67 9.52
CA LEU A 245 11.10 6.77 8.62
C LEU A 245 10.10 7.76 9.25
N ASP A 246 9.16 7.23 10.02
CA ASP A 246 8.11 7.96 10.75
C ASP A 246 7.70 7.11 11.97
N THR A 247 7.12 7.74 12.99
CA THR A 247 6.51 7.03 14.13
C THR A 247 5.33 6.18 13.67
N ASP A 248 4.58 6.66 12.67
CA ASP A 248 3.48 5.95 12.02
C ASP A 248 3.97 5.26 10.73
N SER A 249 5.00 4.42 10.87
CA SER A 249 5.76 3.81 9.77
C SER A 249 4.91 3.09 8.70
N GLN A 250 3.73 2.57 9.09
CA GLN A 250 2.79 1.92 8.17
C GLN A 250 2.13 2.88 7.18
N PHE A 251 2.09 4.20 7.46
CA PHE A 251 1.44 5.21 6.63
C PHE A 251 2.42 6.00 5.74
N CYS A 252 3.73 5.69 5.77
CA CYS A 252 4.72 6.45 5.02
C CYS A 252 4.45 6.49 3.50
N ASN A 253 4.05 5.36 2.90
CA ASN A 253 3.70 5.32 1.47
C ASN A 253 2.55 6.29 1.16
N VAL A 254 1.43 6.19 1.87
CA VAL A 254 0.25 7.02 1.59
C VAL A 254 0.50 8.51 1.85
N ARG A 255 1.33 8.86 2.85
CA ARG A 255 1.78 10.24 3.08
C ARG A 255 2.62 10.75 1.92
N ALA A 256 3.58 9.96 1.43
CA ALA A 256 4.41 10.34 0.29
C ALA A 256 3.59 10.47 -1.01
N PHE A 257 2.65 9.56 -1.25
CA PHE A 257 1.72 9.63 -2.37
C PHE A 257 0.89 10.91 -2.33
N TYR A 258 0.40 11.31 -1.17
CA TYR A 258 -0.37 12.54 -1.02
C TYR A 258 0.49 13.79 -1.27
N MET A 259 1.75 13.81 -0.78
CA MET A 259 2.70 14.87 -1.11
C MET A 259 2.94 14.97 -2.62
N ILE A 260 3.08 13.85 -3.31
CA ILE A 260 3.18 13.80 -4.78
C ILE A 260 1.89 14.34 -5.41
N ALA A 261 0.72 13.90 -4.94
CA ALA A 261 -0.59 14.30 -5.45
C ALA A 261 -0.77 15.82 -5.40
N ARG A 262 -0.46 16.45 -4.25
CA ARG A 262 -0.52 17.90 -4.09
C ARG A 262 0.36 18.62 -5.10
N LYS A 263 1.59 18.14 -5.30
CA LYS A 263 2.52 18.74 -6.26
C LYS A 263 2.05 18.65 -7.71
N ILE A 264 1.36 17.57 -8.10
CA ILE A 264 0.93 17.34 -9.49
C ILE A 264 -0.45 17.94 -9.79
N TYR A 265 -1.30 18.08 -8.77
CA TYR A 265 -2.70 18.47 -8.94
C TYR A 265 -3.02 19.88 -8.45
N GLU A 266 -2.25 20.43 -7.51
CA GLU A 266 -2.41 21.81 -7.01
C GLU A 266 -1.32 22.77 -7.52
N GLY A 267 -0.19 22.23 -8.00
CA GLY A 267 0.90 22.99 -8.61
C GLY A 267 0.72 23.15 -10.10
#